data_AF-A0A952CR55-F1
#
_entry.id   AF-A0A952CR55-F1
#
_cell.length_a   1.000
_cell.length_b   1.000
_cell.length_c   1.000
_cell.angle_alpha   90.00
_cell.angle_beta   90.00
_cell.angle_gamma   90.00
#
_symmetry.space_group_name_H-M   'P 1'
#
loop_
_entity.id
_entity.type
_entity.pdbx_description
1 polymer ?
#
loop_
_entity_poly.entity_id
_entity_poly.type
_entity_poly.pdbx_seq_one_letter_code
_entity_poly.pdbx_strand_id
1 'polypeptide(L)'
;MALHISGKLIALGLVISALITAFSAPRVDEVEPTGAPTPVELSIEPRAEVLAMRGSSPATPPVQGPTANPVFVLRATGYNSHASQTDATPFITATGVRTRFGIMAVSRDLLGSDLPYGSLVRLRDLGNYHTGRGVGAFQALLDDQLFIVEDTMHSRKSQQVDVWFESYSQAVTWGVRKVEVELVRYGRHGPELLPALASGFEAAPILLAAR
;
A
#
# COMPACT_ATOMS: atom_id res chain seq x y z
N MET A 1 13.88 10.42 -62.91
CA MET A 1 13.77 10.90 -61.51
C MET A 1 12.36 11.44 -61.18
N ALA A 2 11.70 12.20 -62.07
CA ALA A 2 10.37 12.76 -61.84
C ALA A 2 9.22 11.74 -61.66
N LEU A 3 9.21 10.63 -62.41
CA LEU A 3 8.15 9.60 -62.29
C LEU A 3 8.11 8.92 -60.91
N HIS A 4 9.27 8.67 -60.29
CA HIS A 4 9.37 8.06 -58.95
C HIS A 4 8.84 8.96 -57.84
N ILE A 5 8.96 10.28 -58.01
CA ILE A 5 8.47 11.27 -57.05
C ILE A 5 6.93 11.37 -57.17
N SER A 6 6.40 11.32 -58.40
CA SER A 6 4.95 11.35 -58.63
C SER A 6 4.23 10.15 -58.01
N GLY A 7 4.79 8.93 -58.11
CA GLY A 7 4.19 7.73 -57.53
C GLY A 7 4.16 7.77 -55.99
N LYS A 8 5.22 8.32 -55.36
CA LYS A 8 5.29 8.48 -53.90
C LYS A 8 4.27 9.51 -53.38
N LEU A 9 4.05 10.59 -54.13
CA LEU A 9 3.04 11.60 -53.79
C LEU A 9 1.61 11.04 -53.88
N ILE A 10 1.32 10.23 -54.90
CA ILE A 10 0.02 9.56 -55.03
C ILE A 10 -0.21 8.57 -53.88
N ALA A 11 0.80 7.76 -53.53
CA ALA A 11 0.72 6.82 -52.42
C ALA A 11 0.49 7.54 -51.08
N LEU A 12 1.20 8.65 -50.84
CA LEU A 12 1.01 9.46 -49.63
C LEU A 12 -0.39 10.09 -49.59
N GLY A 13 -0.89 10.59 -50.72
CA GLY A 13 -2.25 11.11 -50.82
C GLY A 13 -3.32 10.06 -50.49
N LEU A 14 -3.15 8.82 -50.97
CA LEU A 14 -4.06 7.71 -50.65
C LEU A 14 -4.03 7.34 -49.16
N VAL A 15 -2.84 7.31 -48.54
CA VAL A 15 -2.69 7.02 -47.11
C VAL A 15 -3.33 8.11 -46.26
N ILE A 16 -3.11 9.37 -46.60
CA ILE A 16 -3.72 10.51 -45.89
C ILE A 16 -5.25 10.48 -46.05
N SER A 17 -5.75 10.22 -47.26
CA SER A 17 -7.19 10.11 -47.49
C SER A 17 -7.81 8.98 -46.65
N ALA A 18 -7.19 7.81 -46.62
CA ALA A 18 -7.66 6.67 -45.82
C ALA A 18 -7.68 7.00 -44.31
N LEU A 19 -6.68 7.72 -43.81
CA LEU A 19 -6.61 8.17 -42.42
C LEU A 19 -7.73 9.16 -42.05
N ILE A 20 -8.03 10.12 -42.94
CA ILE A 20 -9.12 11.08 -42.74
C ILE A 20 -10.48 10.38 -42.74
N THR A 21 -10.67 9.40 -43.64
CA THR A 21 -11.92 8.61 -43.69
C THR A 21 -12.07 7.69 -42.48
N ALA A 22 -10.98 7.09 -41.98
CA ALA A 22 -11.02 6.20 -40.82
C ALA A 22 -11.33 6.92 -39.50
N PHE A 23 -10.99 8.20 -39.38
CA PHE A 23 -11.26 9.02 -38.19
C PHE A 23 -12.49 9.93 -38.30
N SER A 24 -13.17 9.98 -39.46
CA SER A 24 -14.44 10.67 -39.61
C SER A 24 -15.60 9.74 -39.22
N ALA A 25 -15.73 9.43 -37.94
CA ALA A 25 -17.00 8.95 -37.43
C ALA A 25 -18.02 10.11 -37.52
N PRO A 26 -19.23 9.91 -38.07
CA PRO A 26 -20.28 10.91 -37.94
C PRO A 26 -20.50 11.14 -36.44
N ARG A 27 -20.39 12.38 -36.00
CA ARG A 27 -20.89 12.74 -34.67
C ARG A 27 -22.36 12.36 -34.70
N VAL A 28 -22.75 11.42 -33.83
CA VAL A 28 -24.15 11.17 -33.58
C VAL A 28 -24.66 12.50 -33.05
N ASP A 29 -25.52 13.16 -33.83
CA ASP A 29 -26.20 14.37 -33.37
C ASP A 29 -26.81 14.02 -32.01
N GLU A 30 -26.51 14.82 -31.00
CA GLU A 30 -27.18 14.74 -29.70
C GLU A 30 -28.67 14.63 -29.98
N VAL A 31 -29.27 13.51 -29.57
CA VAL A 31 -30.71 13.37 -29.59
C VAL A 31 -31.24 14.49 -28.71
N GLU A 32 -31.72 15.57 -29.32
CA GLU A 32 -32.41 16.63 -28.59
C GLU A 32 -33.50 15.96 -27.75
N PRO A 33 -33.46 16.06 -26.41
CA PRO A 33 -34.50 15.51 -25.58
C PRO A 33 -35.81 16.15 -26.02
N THR A 34 -36.69 15.35 -26.60
CA THR A 34 -37.99 15.80 -27.10
C THR A 34 -38.88 16.08 -25.89
N GLY A 35 -38.70 17.27 -25.32
CA GLY A 35 -39.36 17.72 -24.11
C GLY A 35 -38.40 18.54 -23.26
N ALA A 36 -38.74 19.81 -23.03
CA ALA A 36 -38.10 20.59 -21.97
C ALA A 36 -38.14 19.75 -20.68
N PRO A 37 -37.02 19.63 -19.93
CA PRO A 37 -37.04 18.91 -18.68
C PRO A 37 -38.02 19.62 -17.76
N THR A 38 -39.21 19.06 -17.57
CA THR A 38 -40.18 19.60 -16.61
C THR A 38 -39.51 19.49 -15.25
N PRO A 39 -39.17 20.60 -14.57
CA PRO A 39 -38.52 20.53 -13.29
C PRO A 39 -39.53 19.90 -12.32
N VAL A 40 -39.23 18.70 -11.82
CA VAL A 40 -40.00 18.12 -10.72
C VAL A 40 -39.55 18.87 -9.47
N GLU A 41 -40.30 19.90 -9.11
CA GLU A 41 -40.06 20.68 -7.90
C GLU A 41 -40.39 19.81 -6.67
N LEU A 42 -39.36 19.16 -6.12
CA LEU A 42 -39.46 18.41 -4.87
C LEU A 42 -39.52 19.39 -3.70
N SER A 43 -40.72 19.90 -3.39
CA SER A 43 -40.97 20.61 -2.15
C SER A 43 -41.12 19.61 -1.00
N ILE A 44 -40.05 19.44 -0.23
CA ILE A 44 -40.06 18.65 1.00
C ILE A 44 -40.30 19.61 2.16
N GLU A 45 -41.52 19.65 2.70
CA GLU A 45 -41.77 20.35 3.96
C GLU A 45 -41.32 19.47 5.13
N PRO A 46 -40.29 19.85 5.90
CA PRO A 46 -39.86 19.09 7.06
C PRO A 46 -40.92 19.19 8.16
N ARG A 47 -41.81 18.20 8.24
CA ARG A 47 -42.75 18.08 9.35
C ARG A 47 -42.11 17.28 10.48
N ALA A 48 -41.73 17.98 11.54
CA ALA A 48 -41.32 17.36 12.80
C ALA A 48 -42.49 17.38 13.78
N GLU A 49 -42.98 16.20 14.16
CA GLU A 49 -43.96 16.07 15.25
C GLU A 49 -43.19 15.90 16.57
N VAL A 50 -43.20 16.92 17.41
CA VAL A 50 -42.56 16.86 18.73
C VAL A 50 -43.45 16.04 19.65
N LEU A 51 -43.10 14.76 19.81
CA LEU A 51 -43.76 13.89 20.77
C LEU A 51 -43.49 14.42 22.19
N ALA A 52 -44.56 14.75 22.94
CA ALA A 52 -44.48 15.30 24.29
C ALA A 52 -43.86 14.33 25.33
N MET A 53 -43.79 13.04 24.99
CA MET A 53 -43.16 12.03 25.83
C MET A 53 -41.72 11.79 25.37
N ARG A 54 -40.77 11.96 26.30
CA ARG A 54 -39.41 11.44 26.12
C ARG A 54 -39.49 9.92 25.97
N GLY A 55 -39.30 9.42 24.76
CA GLY A 55 -39.03 8.00 24.56
C GLY A 55 -37.74 7.66 25.29
N SER A 56 -37.81 6.85 26.35
CA SER A 56 -36.62 6.22 26.92
C SER A 56 -36.19 5.16 25.92
N SER A 57 -35.40 5.53 24.91
CA SER A 57 -34.65 4.53 24.18
C SER A 57 -33.79 3.79 25.19
N PRO A 58 -33.87 2.45 25.30
CA PRO A 58 -32.89 1.72 26.08
C PRO A 58 -31.52 2.15 25.56
N ALA A 59 -30.67 2.65 26.46
CA ALA A 59 -29.31 3.00 26.11
C ALA A 59 -28.66 1.74 25.55
N THR A 60 -28.58 1.63 24.22
CA THR A 60 -27.79 0.59 23.60
C THR A 60 -26.38 0.81 24.16
N PRO A 61 -25.76 -0.20 24.79
CA PRO A 61 -24.37 -0.05 25.21
C PRO A 61 -23.58 0.43 23.98
N PRO A 62 -22.61 1.34 24.16
CA PRO A 62 -21.81 1.79 23.03
C PRO A 62 -21.29 0.56 22.32
N VAL A 63 -21.60 0.43 21.03
CA VAL A 63 -21.01 -0.62 20.18
C VAL A 63 -19.51 -0.39 20.27
N GLN A 64 -18.82 -1.23 21.04
CA GLN A 64 -17.38 -1.20 21.08
C GLN A 64 -16.93 -1.54 19.67
N GLY A 65 -16.24 -0.59 19.03
CA GLY A 65 -15.63 -0.81 17.73
C GLY A 65 -14.67 -2.02 17.79
N PRO A 66 -14.24 -2.54 16.62
CA PRO A 66 -13.27 -3.63 16.60
C PRO A 66 -12.02 -3.24 17.41
N THR A 67 -11.45 -4.20 18.13
CA THR A 67 -10.18 -4.01 18.84
C THR A 67 -9.13 -3.49 17.86
N ALA A 68 -8.50 -2.36 18.20
CA ALA A 68 -7.45 -1.80 17.37
C ALA A 68 -6.25 -2.75 17.28
N ASN A 69 -5.61 -2.78 16.11
CA ASN A 69 -4.38 -3.55 15.90
C ASN A 69 -3.28 -3.09 16.88
N PRO A 70 -2.40 -3.99 17.33
CA PRO A 70 -1.21 -3.61 18.09
C PRO A 70 -0.33 -2.64 17.30
N VAL A 71 0.21 -1.63 18.00
CA VAL A 71 1.04 -0.58 17.40
C VAL A 71 2.29 -0.36 18.25
N PHE A 72 3.44 -0.30 17.60
CA PHE A 72 4.75 -0.10 18.24
C PHE A 72 5.45 1.13 17.66
N VAL A 73 6.05 1.97 18.51
CA VAL A 73 6.89 3.08 18.03
C VAL A 73 8.35 2.68 18.16
N LEU A 74 8.99 2.39 17.02
CA LEU A 74 10.31 1.77 16.96
C LEU A 74 11.33 2.65 16.23
N ARG A 75 12.61 2.40 16.51
CA ARG A 75 13.71 2.94 15.71
C ARG A 75 13.77 2.16 14.40
N ALA A 76 13.77 2.86 13.26
CA ALA A 76 13.98 2.25 11.95
C ALA A 76 15.29 2.70 11.33
N THR A 77 16.06 1.75 10.80
CA THR A 77 17.18 2.00 9.89
C THR A 77 16.86 1.45 8.50
N GLY A 78 17.73 1.74 7.54
CA GLY A 78 17.72 1.10 6.24
C GLY A 78 18.99 0.28 6.05
N TYR A 79 18.86 -0.91 5.49
CA TYR A 79 19.99 -1.75 5.11
C TYR A 79 19.87 -2.19 3.64
N ASN A 80 20.98 -2.64 3.07
CA ASN A 80 20.99 -3.19 1.72
C ASN A 80 21.86 -4.46 1.66
N SER A 81 21.63 -5.27 0.64
CA SER A 81 22.32 -6.55 0.42
C SER A 81 23.68 -6.38 -0.29
N HIS A 82 24.43 -5.31 -0.02
CA HIS A 82 25.75 -5.17 -0.65
C HIS A 82 26.74 -6.13 0.02
N ALA A 83 27.45 -6.95 -0.77
CA ALA A 83 28.35 -8.00 -0.28
C ALA A 83 29.48 -7.50 0.64
N SER A 84 29.81 -6.20 0.56
CA SER A 84 30.78 -5.55 1.46
C SER A 84 30.22 -5.28 2.88
N GLN A 85 28.95 -5.58 3.14
CA GLN A 85 28.27 -5.32 4.41
C GLN A 85 27.61 -6.57 5.03
N THR A 86 27.67 -7.74 4.37
CA THR A 86 27.02 -9.00 4.83
C THR A 86 27.85 -10.24 4.41
N ASP A 87 27.79 -11.32 5.20
CA ASP A 87 28.49 -12.60 4.92
C ASP A 87 27.92 -13.30 3.66
N ALA A 88 28.64 -14.29 3.13
CA ALA A 88 28.65 -14.98 1.83
C ALA A 88 27.35 -15.13 0.99
N THR A 89 26.17 -14.83 1.52
CA THR A 89 24.87 -14.84 0.82
C THR A 89 24.04 -13.58 1.12
N PRO A 90 24.46 -12.39 0.64
CA PRO A 90 23.93 -11.10 1.10
C PRO A 90 22.44 -10.87 0.75
N PHE A 91 21.90 -11.67 -0.17
CA PHE A 91 20.51 -11.58 -0.64
C PHE A 91 19.58 -12.62 -0.02
N ILE A 92 19.99 -13.35 1.02
CA ILE A 92 19.17 -14.37 1.68
C ILE A 92 18.84 -13.91 3.10
N THR A 93 17.57 -13.85 3.45
CA THR A 93 17.10 -13.48 4.80
C THR A 93 17.31 -14.61 5.81
N ALA A 94 17.16 -14.32 7.11
CA ALA A 94 17.20 -15.34 8.16
C ALA A 94 16.21 -16.50 7.95
N THR A 95 15.11 -16.28 7.25
CA THR A 95 14.11 -17.31 6.89
C THR A 95 14.39 -18.02 5.55
N GLY A 96 15.48 -17.67 4.85
CA GLY A 96 15.89 -18.29 3.59
C GLY A 96 15.26 -17.69 2.34
N VAL A 97 14.52 -16.58 2.45
CA VAL A 97 13.87 -15.90 1.32
C VAL A 97 14.84 -14.92 0.67
N ARG A 98 14.70 -14.70 -0.65
CA ARG A 98 15.49 -13.66 -1.33
C ARG A 98 15.05 -12.26 -0.91
N THR A 99 16.00 -11.37 -0.65
CA THR A 99 15.72 -9.98 -0.28
C THR A 99 15.04 -9.23 -1.41
N ARG A 100 14.09 -8.36 -1.02
CA ARG A 100 13.31 -7.46 -1.89
C ARG A 100 12.70 -6.36 -1.05
N PHE A 101 12.26 -5.28 -1.69
CA PHE A 101 11.53 -4.23 -0.99
C PHE A 101 10.25 -4.82 -0.36
N GLY A 102 9.91 -4.34 0.83
CA GLY A 102 8.86 -4.92 1.68
C GLY A 102 9.35 -6.03 2.63
N ILE A 103 10.62 -6.44 2.58
CA ILE A 103 11.22 -7.26 3.63
C ILE A 103 11.78 -6.36 4.73
N MET A 104 11.57 -6.78 5.97
CA MET A 104 12.05 -6.10 7.16
C MET A 104 12.81 -7.07 8.06
N ALA A 105 13.91 -6.57 8.63
CA ALA A 105 14.57 -7.19 9.77
C ALA A 105 14.05 -6.57 11.07
N VAL A 106 13.93 -7.38 12.12
CA VAL A 106 13.58 -6.88 13.47
C VAL A 106 14.62 -7.32 14.49
N SER A 107 14.71 -6.58 15.59
CA SER A 107 15.55 -6.95 16.72
C SER A 107 15.01 -8.19 17.45
N ARG A 108 15.92 -8.95 18.08
CA ARG A 108 15.59 -10.29 18.63
C ARG A 108 14.58 -10.25 19.78
N ASP A 109 14.53 -9.15 20.51
CA ASP A 109 13.54 -8.89 21.56
C ASP A 109 12.11 -8.82 21.02
N LEU A 110 11.92 -8.47 19.74
CA LEU A 110 10.61 -8.36 19.10
C LEU A 110 10.14 -9.69 18.47
N LEU A 111 11.05 -10.58 18.07
CA LEU A 111 10.71 -11.83 17.36
C LEU A 111 9.91 -12.83 18.18
N GLY A 112 10.10 -12.84 19.51
CA GLY A 112 9.51 -13.85 20.39
C GLY A 112 8.06 -13.59 20.78
N SER A 113 7.55 -12.37 20.56
CA SER A 113 6.23 -11.96 21.00
C SER A 113 5.56 -11.02 20.00
N ASP A 114 6.18 -9.86 19.79
CA ASP A 114 5.50 -8.70 19.22
C ASP A 114 5.43 -8.78 17.71
N LEU A 115 6.52 -9.22 17.08
CA LEU A 115 6.72 -9.28 15.63
C LEU A 115 7.44 -10.58 15.22
N PRO A 116 6.84 -11.77 15.41
CA PRO A 116 7.42 -13.03 14.97
C PRO A 116 7.58 -13.09 13.45
N TYR A 117 8.43 -13.99 12.96
CA TYR A 117 8.64 -14.18 11.52
C TYR A 117 7.34 -14.46 10.76
N GLY A 118 7.21 -13.79 9.61
CA GLY A 118 6.03 -13.79 8.74
C GLY A 118 4.98 -12.75 9.12
N SER A 119 5.20 -11.97 10.19
CA SER A 119 4.27 -10.90 10.57
C SER A 119 4.20 -9.85 9.47
N LEU A 120 2.98 -9.43 9.15
CA LEU A 120 2.70 -8.36 8.21
C LEU A 120 2.45 -7.08 8.98
N VAL A 121 3.15 -6.01 8.61
CA VAL A 121 3.05 -4.72 9.27
C VAL A 121 2.89 -3.58 8.27
N ARG A 122 2.20 -2.53 8.72
CA ARG A 122 2.14 -1.24 8.03
C ARG A 122 3.02 -0.23 8.78
N LEU A 123 3.72 0.63 8.03
CA LEU A 123 4.67 1.58 8.60
C LEU A 123 4.19 3.03 8.49
N ARG A 124 4.02 3.62 9.67
CA ARG A 124 3.94 5.04 10.03
C ARG A 124 5.25 5.80 9.98
N ASP A 125 5.47 6.74 9.07
CA ASP A 125 6.71 7.51 9.07
C ASP A 125 6.68 8.74 10.03
N LEU A 126 7.23 8.61 11.24
CA LEU A 126 7.13 9.62 12.31
C LEU A 126 8.27 10.65 12.35
N GLY A 127 9.12 10.71 11.32
CA GLY A 127 10.22 11.67 11.26
C GLY A 127 11.60 11.08 11.53
N ASN A 128 12.61 11.93 11.47
CA ASN A 128 13.97 11.60 11.88
C ASN A 128 14.00 11.17 13.35
N TYR A 129 14.73 10.09 13.65
CA TYR A 129 14.72 9.47 14.99
C TYR A 129 15.15 10.43 16.13
N HIS A 130 16.13 11.29 15.88
CA HIS A 130 16.72 12.17 16.91
C HIS A 130 16.01 13.51 17.01
N THR A 131 15.48 14.03 15.90
CA THR A 131 14.97 15.41 15.81
C THR A 131 13.46 15.50 15.61
N GLY A 132 12.80 14.41 15.21
CA GLY A 132 11.39 14.40 14.80
C GLY A 132 11.10 15.16 13.50
N ARG A 133 12.10 15.76 12.85
CA ARG A 133 11.90 16.53 11.61
C ARG A 133 11.57 15.63 10.43
N GLY A 134 10.85 16.18 9.46
CA GLY A 134 10.52 15.50 8.21
C GLY A 134 9.58 14.32 8.41
N VAL A 135 8.57 14.46 9.28
CA VAL A 135 7.46 13.50 9.42
C VAL A 135 6.83 13.27 8.05
N GLY A 136 6.57 12.01 7.71
CA GLY A 136 5.97 11.63 6.44
C GLY A 136 6.84 11.78 5.19
N ALA A 137 8.13 12.14 5.34
CA ALA A 137 9.04 12.30 4.19
C ALA A 137 9.14 11.06 3.30
N PHE A 138 8.94 9.87 3.88
CA PHE A 138 8.92 8.60 3.17
C PHE A 138 7.55 7.93 3.16
N GLN A 139 6.49 8.60 3.62
CA GLN A 139 5.17 7.95 3.77
C GLN A 139 4.65 7.39 2.45
N ALA A 140 4.80 8.16 1.35
CA ALA A 140 4.40 7.69 0.02
C ALA A 140 5.09 6.37 -0.38
N LEU A 141 6.36 6.19 -0.01
CA LEU A 141 7.10 4.94 -0.27
C LEU A 141 6.60 3.78 0.61
N LEU A 142 6.15 4.08 1.83
CA LEU A 142 5.68 3.07 2.79
C LEU A 142 4.22 2.67 2.54
N ASP A 143 3.39 3.56 2.02
CA ASP A 143 1.97 3.31 1.76
C ASP A 143 1.75 2.28 0.64
N ASP A 144 2.69 2.21 -0.31
CA ASP A 144 2.63 1.27 -1.45
C ASP A 144 2.97 -0.18 -1.05
N GLN A 145 3.38 -0.44 0.20
CA GLN A 145 3.94 -1.73 0.60
C GLN A 145 3.56 -2.14 2.02
N LEU A 146 3.00 -3.35 2.18
CA LEU A 146 3.02 -4.04 3.47
C LEU A 146 4.38 -4.71 3.69
N PHE A 147 4.93 -4.56 4.89
CA PHE A 147 6.22 -5.13 5.22
C PHE A 147 6.06 -6.48 5.89
N ILE A 148 6.92 -7.43 5.53
CA ILE A 148 6.95 -8.77 6.11
C ILE A 148 8.24 -8.97 6.90
N VAL A 149 8.12 -9.47 8.12
CA VAL A 149 9.25 -9.79 8.98
C VAL A 149 9.85 -11.12 8.54
N GLU A 150 10.99 -11.09 7.86
CA GLU A 150 11.66 -12.30 7.34
C GLU A 150 13.13 -12.35 7.75
N ASP A 151 13.64 -11.31 8.41
CA ASP A 151 15.05 -11.19 8.74
C ASP A 151 15.28 -10.75 10.20
N THR A 152 16.51 -10.93 10.68
CA THR A 152 16.86 -10.70 12.09
C THR A 152 18.09 -9.85 12.23
N MET A 153 17.99 -8.83 13.08
CA MET A 153 19.11 -7.96 13.39
C MET A 153 20.11 -8.63 14.36
N HIS A 154 21.33 -8.08 14.38
CA HIS A 154 22.36 -8.49 15.34
C HIS A 154 21.86 -8.38 16.80
N SER A 155 22.24 -9.33 17.67
CA SER A 155 21.71 -9.49 19.04
C SER A 155 21.82 -8.26 19.95
N ARG A 156 22.81 -7.39 19.71
CA ARG A 156 23.00 -6.12 20.42
C ARG A 156 21.92 -5.05 20.13
N LYS A 157 21.06 -5.27 19.15
CA LYS A 157 19.99 -4.34 18.76
C LYS A 157 18.72 -4.69 19.54
N SER A 158 17.99 -3.67 19.97
CA SER A 158 16.72 -3.80 20.67
C SER A 158 15.75 -2.71 20.22
N GLN A 159 14.45 -2.99 20.29
CA GLN A 159 13.37 -2.09 19.90
C GLN A 159 13.62 -1.41 18.54
N GLN A 160 14.14 -2.19 17.60
CA GLN A 160 14.62 -1.70 16.31
C GLN A 160 14.10 -2.56 15.17
N VAL A 161 13.77 -1.89 14.06
CA VAL A 161 13.53 -2.50 12.76
C VAL A 161 14.53 -1.99 11.72
N ASP A 162 14.76 -2.77 10.68
CA ASP A 162 15.58 -2.42 9.52
C ASP A 162 14.81 -2.68 8.24
N VAL A 163 14.59 -1.65 7.44
CA VAL A 163 13.90 -1.75 6.15
C VAL A 163 14.92 -2.07 5.07
N TRP A 164 14.66 -3.09 4.27
CA TRP A 164 15.55 -3.43 3.15
C TRP A 164 15.37 -2.47 1.98
N PHE A 165 16.48 -2.01 1.41
CA PHE A 165 16.56 -1.22 0.18
C PHE A 165 17.47 -1.88 -0.84
N GLU A 166 17.16 -1.70 -2.13
CA GLU A 166 17.95 -2.25 -3.22
C GLU A 166 19.30 -1.51 -3.36
N SER A 167 19.27 -0.18 -3.27
CA SER A 167 20.48 0.65 -3.41
C SER A 167 20.99 1.20 -2.08
N TYR A 168 22.30 1.33 -1.96
CA TYR A 168 22.95 1.97 -0.81
C TYR A 168 22.49 3.43 -0.65
N SER A 169 22.34 4.15 -1.76
CA SER A 169 21.88 5.54 -1.76
C SER A 169 20.49 5.68 -1.14
N GLN A 170 19.56 4.78 -1.43
CA GLN A 170 18.23 4.79 -0.80
C GLN A 170 18.31 4.57 0.71
N ALA A 171 19.12 3.61 1.16
CA ALA A 171 19.32 3.36 2.59
C ALA A 171 19.95 4.58 3.31
N VAL A 172 20.89 5.27 2.66
CA VAL A 172 21.49 6.52 3.18
C VAL A 172 20.47 7.66 3.23
N THR A 173 19.69 7.84 2.17
CA THR A 173 18.63 8.88 2.12
C THR A 173 17.57 8.63 3.19
N TRP A 174 17.17 7.38 3.40
CA TRP A 174 16.28 6.97 4.48
C TRP A 174 16.83 7.37 5.86
N GLY A 175 18.11 7.07 6.10
CA GLY A 175 18.80 7.42 7.34
C GLY A 175 18.25 6.66 8.56
N VAL A 176 18.11 7.37 9.69
CA VAL A 176 17.53 6.80 10.92
C VAL A 176 16.20 7.49 11.21
N ARG A 177 15.12 6.73 11.17
CA ARG A 177 13.75 7.19 11.33
C ARG A 177 13.17 6.69 12.65
N LYS A 178 12.19 7.43 13.18
CA LYS A 178 11.22 6.88 14.14
C LYS A 178 10.00 6.46 13.32
N VAL A 179 9.55 5.23 13.49
CA VAL A 179 8.38 4.72 12.77
C VAL A 179 7.37 4.15 13.74
N GLU A 180 6.11 4.25 13.36
CA GLU A 180 5.03 3.49 13.95
C GLU A 180 4.85 2.20 13.15
N VAL A 181 4.81 1.06 13.82
CA VAL A 181 4.67 -0.26 13.25
C VAL A 181 3.32 -0.81 13.69
N GLU A 182 2.35 -0.78 12.78
CA GLU A 182 1.04 -1.37 13.00
C GLU A 182 1.06 -2.83 12.56
N LEU A 183 0.73 -3.74 13.47
CA LEU A 183 0.64 -5.16 13.16
C LEU A 183 -0.68 -5.46 12.45
N VAL A 184 -0.59 -5.86 11.18
CA VAL A 184 -1.75 -6.23 10.37
C VAL A 184 -2.09 -7.71 10.55
N ARG A 185 -1.08 -8.57 10.65
CA ARG A 185 -1.24 -10.02 10.84
C ARG A 185 0.00 -10.60 11.51
N TYR A 186 -0.20 -11.46 12.50
CA TYR A 186 0.89 -12.25 13.05
C TYR A 186 1.42 -13.29 12.04
N GLY A 187 2.72 -13.55 12.13
CA GLY A 187 3.41 -14.50 11.26
C GLY A 187 3.19 -15.99 11.60
N ARG A 188 4.01 -16.86 11.01
CA ARG A 188 3.83 -18.35 10.97
C ARG A 188 3.62 -19.01 12.33
N HIS A 189 4.05 -18.35 13.42
CA HIS A 189 3.99 -18.87 14.78
C HIS A 189 3.40 -17.86 15.80
N GLY A 190 2.84 -16.74 15.35
CA GLY A 190 2.26 -15.74 16.25
C GLY A 190 0.78 -16.01 16.55
N PRO A 191 0.22 -15.40 17.62
CA PRO A 191 -1.19 -15.53 17.97
C PRO A 191 -2.04 -14.82 16.91
N GLU A 192 -2.82 -15.54 16.11
CA GLU A 192 -3.55 -15.05 14.93
C GLU A 192 -4.24 -13.65 15.07
N LEU A 193 -4.09 -12.77 14.07
CA LEU A 193 -4.91 -11.55 13.91
C LEU A 193 -5.34 -11.38 12.45
N LEU A 194 -6.63 -11.58 12.13
CA LEU A 194 -7.28 -11.17 10.88
C LEU A 194 -8.80 -10.93 11.09
N PRO A 195 -9.36 -9.83 10.54
CA PRO A 195 -10.66 -9.99 9.88
C PRO A 195 -10.78 -9.35 8.47
N ALA A 196 -9.75 -8.72 7.91
CA ALA A 196 -9.80 -8.29 6.51
C ALA A 196 -8.40 -8.17 5.89
N LEU A 197 -7.98 -9.20 5.15
CA LEU A 197 -6.96 -9.06 4.12
C LEU A 197 -7.59 -8.26 2.96
N ALA A 198 -6.93 -7.19 2.54
CA ALA A 198 -7.25 -6.48 1.31
C ALA A 198 -7.30 -7.48 0.14
N SER A 199 -8.40 -7.48 -0.61
CA SER A 199 -8.55 -8.30 -1.80
C SER A 199 -7.39 -8.03 -2.78
N GLY A 200 -6.70 -9.09 -3.21
CA GLY A 200 -5.62 -9.02 -4.21
C GLY A 200 -4.25 -9.53 -3.76
N PHE A 201 -4.08 -9.90 -2.48
CA PHE A 201 -2.84 -10.53 -2.01
C PHE A 201 -2.96 -12.05 -2.01
N GLU A 202 -2.56 -12.70 -3.09
CA GLU A 202 -2.42 -14.16 -3.15
C GLU A 202 -1.11 -14.59 -2.46
N ALA A 203 -1.02 -14.39 -1.15
CA ALA A 203 -0.09 -15.17 -0.33
C ALA A 203 -0.79 -16.46 0.05
N ALA A 204 -0.81 -17.44 -0.85
CA ALA A 204 -1.24 -18.78 -0.53
C ALA A 204 -0.43 -19.28 0.69
N PRO A 205 -1.06 -19.47 1.86
CA PRO A 205 -0.39 -20.11 2.98
C PRO A 205 -0.19 -21.58 2.58
N ILE A 206 1.07 -22.00 2.41
CA ILE A 206 1.38 -23.42 2.23
C ILE A 206 1.10 -24.10 3.57
N LEU A 207 0.10 -24.97 3.59
CA LEU A 207 -0.20 -25.84 4.74
C LEU A 207 0.97 -26.80 4.96
N LEU A 208 1.77 -26.56 6.00
CA LEU A 208 2.69 -27.56 6.56
C LEU A 208 1.90 -28.49 7.49
N ALA A 209 1.04 -29.30 6.89
CA ALA A 209 0.47 -30.49 7.53
C ALA A 209 0.21 -31.55 6.46
N ALA A 210 1.31 -32.10 5.93
CA ALA A 210 1.34 -33.35 5.19
C ALA A 210 2.68 -34.04 5.44
N ARG A 211 2.89 -34.49 6.69
CA ARG A 211 3.57 -35.75 7.05
C ARG A 211 2.98 -36.25 8.37
#